data_AF-A0A9X3J708-F1
#
_entry.id   AF-A0A9X3J708-F1
#
_cell.length_a   1.000
_cell.length_b   1.000
_cell.length_c   1.000
_cell.angle_alpha   90.00
_cell.angle_beta   90.00
_cell.angle_gamma   90.00
#
_symmetry.space_group_name_H-M   'P 1'
#
loop_
_entity.id
_entity.type
_entity.pdbx_description
1 polymer ?
#
loop_
_entity_poly.entity_id
_entity_poly.type
_entity_poly.pdbx_seq_one_letter_code
_entity_poly.pdbx_strand_id
1 'polypeptide(L)'
;MLIDNKISKLLYGPYNFIGLVFALVTINAFANQNWIMGTFFLFVTWFLFTGQSGIDIDTEKNLFRRYNKYFGLFKTGKWESTNRFLGLTLVPMKTVYRMYSRSNRINTSAQKEFHIYFVGKNKRPAIAIKRCKTYDEAQNKMDELAIWLHLPVFSV
;
A
#
# COMPACT_ATOMS: atom_id res chain seq x y z
N MET A 1 8.19 3.47 -20.14
CA MET A 1 8.86 2.85 -18.98
C MET A 1 7.80 2.40 -18.00
N LEU A 2 7.91 1.19 -17.47
CA LEU A 2 6.96 0.66 -16.49
C LEU A 2 7.52 0.82 -15.06
N ILE A 3 6.85 1.64 -14.26
CA ILE A 3 7.21 1.94 -12.87
C ILE A 3 6.26 1.19 -11.95
N ASP A 4 6.80 0.39 -11.04
CA ASP A 4 6.02 -0.27 -9.98
C ASP A 4 6.19 0.47 -8.65
N ASN A 5 5.13 1.13 -8.20
CA ASN A 5 5.09 1.79 -6.90
C ASN A 5 4.24 0.98 -5.92
N LYS A 6 4.91 0.41 -4.91
CA LYS A 6 4.25 -0.24 -3.78
C LYS A 6 3.73 0.81 -2.80
N ILE A 7 2.46 0.73 -2.44
CA ILE A 7 1.79 1.73 -1.59
C ILE A 7 1.62 1.21 -0.17
N SER A 8 1.04 0.02 -0.03
CA SER A 8 0.76 -0.55 1.28
C SER A 8 0.65 -2.06 1.23
N LYS A 9 0.89 -2.72 2.37
CA LYS A 9 0.41 -4.09 2.56
C LYS A 9 -1.11 -4.09 2.51
N LEU A 10 -1.71 -5.11 1.90
CA LEU A 10 -3.16 -5.27 1.85
C LEU A 10 -3.75 -5.37 3.25
N LEU A 11 -3.03 -6.08 4.13
CA LEU A 11 -3.38 -6.30 5.52
C LEU A 11 -2.23 -5.76 6.37
N TYR A 12 -2.45 -4.60 7.00
CA TYR A 12 -1.46 -3.93 7.85
C TYR A 12 -1.97 -3.80 9.29
N GLY A 13 -1.07 -3.61 10.25
CA GLY A 13 -1.42 -3.39 11.65
C GLY A 13 -1.83 -4.68 12.35
N PRO A 14 -3.03 -4.76 12.98
CA PRO A 14 -3.46 -5.93 13.76
C PRO A 14 -3.40 -7.26 12.98
N TYR A 15 -3.59 -7.21 11.66
CA TYR A 15 -3.53 -8.39 10.81
C TYR A 15 -2.14 -9.02 10.73
N ASN A 16 -1.05 -8.26 10.91
CA ASN A 16 0.29 -8.84 11.00
C ASN A 16 0.43 -9.70 12.26
N PHE A 17 -0.16 -9.26 13.38
CA PHE A 17 -0.18 -10.04 14.61
C PHE A 17 -1.00 -11.32 14.46
N ILE A 18 -2.17 -11.22 13.82
CA ILE A 18 -2.98 -12.41 13.46
C ILE A 18 -2.16 -13.36 12.57
N GLY A 19 -1.41 -12.85 11.60
CA GLY A 19 -0.51 -13.64 10.77
C GLY A 19 0.57 -14.39 11.57
N LEU A 20 1.14 -13.77 12.61
CA LEU A 20 2.07 -14.43 13.51
C LEU A 20 1.41 -15.55 14.32
N VAL A 21 0.19 -15.34 14.81
CA VAL A 21 -0.58 -16.38 15.51
C VAL A 21 -0.82 -17.57 14.59
N PHE A 22 -1.27 -17.34 13.35
CA PHE A 22 -1.45 -18.40 12.38
C PHE A 22 -0.14 -19.11 12.04
N ALA A 23 0.99 -18.40 11.95
CA ALA A 23 2.29 -19.02 11.74
C ALA A 23 2.66 -19.99 12.86
N LEU A 24 2.40 -19.64 14.13
CA LEU A 24 2.63 -20.53 15.27
C LEU A 24 1.72 -21.77 15.22
N VAL A 25 0.45 -21.58 14.88
CA VAL A 25 -0.50 -22.69 14.70
C VAL A 25 -0.05 -23.61 13.56
N THR A 26 0.45 -23.06 12.45
CA THR A 26 1.04 -23.84 11.35
C THR A 26 2.21 -24.69 11.82
N ILE A 27 3.15 -24.12 12.58
CA ILE A 27 4.32 -24.85 13.11
C ILE A 27 3.85 -25.98 14.04
N ASN A 28 2.91 -25.71 14.93
CA ASN A 28 2.37 -26.71 15.85
C ASN A 28 1.63 -27.83 15.10
N ALA A 29 0.87 -27.52 14.06
CA ALA A 29 0.16 -28.50 13.25
C ALA A 29 1.13 -29.46 12.53
N PHE A 30 2.23 -28.95 11.96
CA PHE A 30 3.26 -29.80 11.37
C PHE A 30 4.03 -30.63 12.40
N ALA A 31 4.32 -30.07 13.58
CA ALA A 31 4.97 -30.80 14.67
C ALA A 31 4.14 -32.00 15.16
N ASN A 32 2.81 -31.87 15.15
CA ASN A 32 1.87 -32.93 15.51
C ASN A 32 1.51 -33.86 14.33
N GLN A 33 2.24 -33.79 13.21
CA GLN A 33 2.00 -34.60 11.99
C GLN A 33 0.61 -34.41 11.36
N ASN A 34 -0.08 -33.32 11.68
CA ASN A 34 -1.38 -32.97 11.09
C ASN A 34 -1.18 -32.22 9.77
N TRP A 35 -0.74 -32.95 8.74
CA TRP A 35 -0.36 -32.39 7.44
C TRP A 35 -1.47 -31.58 6.74
N ILE A 36 -2.72 -32.06 6.79
CA ILE A 36 -3.87 -31.40 6.14
C ILE A 36 -4.11 -30.02 6.76
N MET A 37 -4.16 -29.96 8.09
CA MET A 37 -4.42 -28.72 8.84
C MET A 37 -3.22 -27.76 8.75
N GLY A 38 -2.00 -28.30 8.80
CA GLY A 38 -0.76 -27.53 8.63
C GLY A 38 -0.69 -26.84 7.27
N THR A 39 -0.99 -27.57 6.19
CA THR A 39 -1.01 -27.01 4.83
C THR A 39 -2.08 -25.91 4.69
N PHE A 40 -3.28 -26.10 5.23
CA PHE A 40 -4.32 -25.07 5.20
C PHE A 40 -3.87 -23.77 5.87
N PHE A 41 -3.34 -23.84 7.10
CA PHE A 41 -2.87 -22.64 7.80
C PHE A 41 -1.62 -22.02 7.17
N LEU A 42 -0.79 -22.82 6.50
CA LEU A 42 0.34 -22.30 5.74
C LEU A 42 -0.12 -21.38 4.62
N PHE A 43 -1.16 -21.76 3.86
CA PHE A 43 -1.74 -20.89 2.83
C PHE A 43 -2.32 -19.60 3.42
N VAL A 44 -3.02 -19.69 4.55
CA VAL A 44 -3.57 -18.51 5.25
C VAL A 44 -2.43 -17.58 5.71
N THR A 45 -1.41 -18.13 6.37
CA THR A 45 -0.24 -17.38 6.84
C THR A 45 0.48 -16.71 5.68
N TRP A 46 0.72 -17.45 4.60
CA TRP A 46 1.34 -16.92 3.38
C TRP A 46 0.56 -15.74 2.82
N PHE A 47 -0.76 -15.87 2.69
CA PHE A 47 -1.63 -14.81 2.19
C PHE A 47 -1.55 -13.53 3.03
N LEU A 48 -1.60 -13.67 4.36
CA LEU A 48 -1.56 -12.54 5.30
C LEU A 48 -0.26 -11.73 5.18
N PHE A 49 0.88 -12.38 4.99
CA PHE A 49 2.18 -11.70 4.91
C PHE A 49 2.53 -11.15 3.53
N THR A 50 2.11 -11.83 2.46
CA THR A 50 2.53 -11.53 1.09
C THR A 50 1.59 -10.60 0.33
N GLY A 51 0.38 -10.37 0.85
CA GLY A 51 -0.60 -9.46 0.27
C GLY A 51 -0.11 -8.01 0.20
N GLN A 52 0.03 -7.46 -1.01
CA GLN A 52 0.50 -6.09 -1.23
C GLN A 52 -0.45 -5.34 -2.18
N SER A 53 -0.49 -4.03 -2.06
CA SER A 53 -1.24 -3.13 -2.94
C SER A 53 -0.28 -2.06 -3.47
N GLY A 54 -0.49 -1.65 -4.72
CA GLY A 54 0.37 -0.69 -5.39
C GLY A 54 -0.24 -0.15 -6.66
N ILE A 55 0.56 0.63 -7.38
CA ILE A 55 0.21 1.16 -8.69
C ILE A 55 1.36 0.88 -9.64
N ASP A 56 1.03 0.28 -10.78
CA ASP A 56 1.90 0.23 -11.94
C ASP A 56 1.60 1.47 -12.81
N ILE A 57 2.63 2.16 -13.27
CA ILE A 57 2.52 3.32 -14.17
C ILE A 57 3.31 3.01 -15.43
N ASP A 58 2.65 3.11 -16.58
CA ASP A 58 3.29 3.08 -17.88
C ASP A 58 3.41 4.51 -18.42
N THR A 59 4.63 5.04 -18.40
CA THR A 59 4.93 6.41 -18.82
C THR A 59 4.88 6.59 -20.34
N GLU A 60 5.02 5.52 -21.13
CA GLU A 60 4.98 5.62 -22.60
C GLU A 60 3.56 5.71 -23.10
N LYS A 61 2.65 4.94 -22.49
CA LYS A 61 1.24 4.88 -22.90
C LYS A 61 0.34 5.80 -22.09
N ASN A 62 0.87 6.51 -21.09
CA ASN A 62 0.08 7.31 -20.16
C ASN A 62 -1.05 6.50 -19.53
N LEU A 63 -0.70 5.31 -19.06
CA LEU A 63 -1.61 4.38 -18.40
C LEU A 63 -1.14 4.15 -16.96
N PHE A 64 -2.09 3.95 -16.06
CA PHE A 64 -1.81 3.48 -14.72
C PHE A 64 -2.75 2.32 -14.38
N ARG A 65 -2.30 1.43 -13.51
CA ARG A 65 -3.10 0.32 -13.00
C ARG A 65 -2.92 0.25 -11.50
N ARG A 66 -4.00 0.49 -10.77
CA ARG A 66 -4.07 0.11 -9.36
C ARG A 66 -4.14 -1.40 -9.27
N TYR A 67 -3.21 -2.00 -8.55
CA TYR A 67 -3.16 -3.44 -8.39
C TYR A 67 -3.22 -3.88 -6.94
N ASN A 68 -3.88 -5.02 -6.73
CA ASN A 68 -3.77 -5.83 -5.53
C ASN A 68 -2.99 -7.10 -5.90
N LYS A 69 -1.87 -7.33 -5.21
CA LYS A 69 -1.00 -8.49 -5.35
C LYS A 69 -1.41 -9.54 -4.31
N TYR A 70 -2.15 -10.55 -4.75
CA TYR A 70 -2.53 -11.68 -3.92
C TYR A 70 -1.42 -12.72 -3.87
N PHE A 71 -1.20 -13.31 -2.69
CA PHE A 71 -0.14 -14.29 -2.42
C PHE A 71 1.28 -13.82 -2.81
N GLY A 72 1.49 -12.51 -3.00
CA GLY A 72 2.75 -11.98 -3.50
C GLY A 72 3.07 -12.32 -4.96
N LEU A 73 2.15 -12.89 -5.73
CA LEU A 73 2.37 -13.35 -7.10
C LEU A 73 1.40 -12.70 -8.09
N PHE A 74 0.09 -12.81 -7.85
CA PHE A 74 -0.94 -12.43 -8.81
C PHE A 74 -1.36 -10.97 -8.62
N LYS A 75 -0.92 -10.09 -9.54
CA LYS A 75 -1.41 -8.70 -9.62
C LYS A 75 -2.77 -8.65 -10.31
N THR A 76 -3.77 -8.11 -9.63
CA THR A 76 -5.13 -7.89 -10.17
C THR A 76 -5.40 -6.41 -10.26
N GLY A 77 -5.90 -5.94 -11.40
CA GLY A 77 -6.18 -4.51 -11.62
C GLY A 77 -6.49 -4.20 -13.09
N LYS A 78 -7.18 -3.09 -13.33
CA LYS A 78 -7.49 -2.58 -14.67
C LYS A 78 -6.55 -1.44 -15.03
N TRP A 79 -6.11 -1.41 -16.28
CA TRP A 79 -5.36 -0.28 -16.82
C TRP A 79 -6.35 0.85 -17.15
N GLU A 80 -6.04 2.05 -16.68
CA GLU A 80 -6.79 3.27 -16.90
C GLU A 80 -5.84 4.37 -17.40
N SER A 81 -6.36 5.35 -18.14
CA SER A 81 -5.53 6.46 -18.64
C SER A 81 -5.26 7.50 -17.56
N THR A 82 -4.01 7.97 -17.48
CA THR A 82 -3.60 9.07 -16.60
C THR A 82 -4.19 10.43 -17.04
N ASN A 83 -4.61 10.57 -18.30
CA ASN A 83 -5.22 11.79 -18.86
C ASN A 83 -6.54 12.18 -18.20
N ARG A 84 -7.14 11.30 -17.38
CA ARG A 84 -8.33 11.62 -16.59
C ARG A 84 -8.03 12.61 -15.45
N PHE A 85 -6.77 12.73 -15.06
CA PHE A 85 -6.31 13.55 -13.94
C PHE A 85 -5.75 14.89 -14.44
N LEU A 86 -5.88 15.93 -13.61
CA LEU A 86 -5.40 17.27 -13.91
C LEU A 86 -3.91 17.42 -13.63
N GLY A 87 -3.37 16.66 -12.68
CA GLY A 87 -2.00 16.81 -12.23
C GLY A 87 -1.66 15.95 -11.03
N LEU A 88 -0.57 16.32 -10.36
CA LEU A 88 -0.05 15.67 -9.16
C LEU A 88 -0.11 16.62 -7.96
N THR A 89 -0.24 16.08 -6.77
CA THR A 89 -0.19 16.87 -5.53
C THR A 89 0.42 16.08 -4.38
N LEU A 90 1.08 16.77 -3.47
CA LEU A 90 1.69 16.19 -2.27
C LEU A 90 0.81 16.50 -1.06
N VAL A 91 0.38 15.44 -0.37
CA VAL A 91 -0.47 15.56 0.82
C VAL A 91 0.24 14.97 2.03
N PRO A 92 0.51 15.77 3.09
CA PRO A 92 1.00 15.23 4.35
C PRO A 92 -0.13 14.48 5.06
N MET A 93 0.10 13.21 5.35
CA MET A 93 -0.81 12.34 6.08
C MET A 93 -0.24 12.02 7.47
N LYS A 94 -1.10 11.98 8.48
CA LYS A 94 -0.73 11.56 9.84
C LYS A 94 -1.48 10.28 10.16
N THR A 95 -0.76 9.17 10.18
CA THR A 95 -1.30 7.86 10.56
C THR A 95 -1.16 7.70 12.07
N VAL A 96 -2.28 7.48 12.77
CA VAL A 96 -2.30 7.35 14.24
C VAL A 96 -2.86 5.99 14.62
N TYR A 97 -2.07 5.21 15.36
CA TYR A 97 -2.48 3.96 15.98
C TYR A 97 -2.82 4.20 17.43
N ARG A 98 -4.03 3.85 17.85
CA ARG A 98 -4.47 3.89 19.25
C ARG A 98 -4.81 2.49 19.71
N MET A 99 -4.19 2.06 20.80
CA MET A 99 -4.48 0.80 21.47
C MET A 99 -5.12 1.08 22.82
N TYR A 100 -6.30 0.47 23.04
CA TYR A 100 -7.06 0.57 24.27
C TYR A 100 -6.83 -0.70 25.11
N SER A 101 -6.48 -0.54 26.37
CA SER A 101 -6.37 -1.65 27.32
C SER A 101 -7.68 -1.87 28.08
N ARG A 102 -7.87 -3.07 28.63
CA ARG A 102 -8.98 -3.38 29.55
C ARG A 102 -8.93 -2.58 30.86
N SER A 103 -7.77 -2.03 31.20
CA SER A 103 -7.57 -1.10 32.33
C SER A 103 -7.79 0.37 31.96
N ASN A 104 -8.40 0.65 30.81
CA ASN A 104 -8.69 2.00 30.31
C ASN A 104 -7.44 2.87 30.06
N ARG A 105 -6.28 2.25 29.80
CA ARG A 105 -5.07 2.95 29.36
C ARG A 105 -5.06 3.04 27.84
N ILE A 106 -4.66 4.20 27.32
CA ILE A 106 -4.58 4.45 25.88
C ILE A 106 -3.11 4.64 25.53
N ASN A 107 -2.60 3.81 24.64
CA ASN A 107 -1.28 4.03 24.04
C ASN A 107 -1.48 4.53 22.60
N THR A 108 -0.87 5.67 22.27
CA THR A 108 -1.01 6.32 20.96
C THR A 108 0.36 6.44 20.30
N SER A 109 0.49 5.85 19.12
CA SER A 109 1.65 6.05 18.24
C SER A 109 1.21 6.82 17.00
N ALA A 110 1.93 7.87 16.65
CA ALA A 110 1.65 8.69 15.49
C ALA A 110 2.86 8.73 14.56
N GLN A 111 2.62 8.48 13.27
CA GLN A 111 3.63 8.56 12.23
C GLN A 111 3.16 9.55 11.16
N LYS A 112 4.04 10.48 10.79
CA LYS A 112 3.82 11.40 9.68
C LYS A 112 4.38 10.77 8.40
N GLU A 113 3.57 10.75 7.35
CA GLU A 113 3.91 10.21 6.04
C GLU A 113 3.50 11.25 4.97
N PHE A 114 4.17 11.24 3.82
CA PHE A 114 3.87 12.15 2.72
C PHE A 114 3.42 11.32 1.52
N HIS A 115 2.22 11.60 1.02
CA HIS A 115 1.62 10.83 -0.05
C HIS A 115 1.49 11.69 -1.30
N ILE A 116 1.95 11.16 -2.43
CA ILE A 116 1.77 11.78 -3.74
C ILE A 116 0.44 11.26 -4.31
N TYR A 117 -0.43 12.16 -4.76
CA TYR A 117 -1.73 11.84 -5.33
C TYR A 117 -1.89 12.37 -6.75
N PHE A 118 -2.65 11.64 -7.57
CA PHE A 118 -3.29 12.22 -8.75
C PHE A 118 -4.42 13.15 -8.33
N VAL A 119 -4.51 14.31 -8.98
CA VAL A 119 -5.56 15.31 -8.79
C VAL A 119 -6.70 15.04 -9.77
N GLY A 120 -7.91 14.79 -9.25
CA GLY A 120 -9.10 14.61 -10.08
C GLY A 120 -9.55 15.92 -10.74
N LYS A 121 -10.48 15.83 -11.71
CA LYS A 121 -11.08 17.01 -12.37
C LYS A 121 -11.77 17.99 -11.39
N ASN A 122 -12.16 17.50 -10.23
CA ASN A 122 -12.71 18.29 -9.13
C ASN A 122 -11.65 19.02 -8.28
N LYS A 123 -10.38 19.04 -8.72
CA LYS A 123 -9.23 19.61 -8.00
C LYS A 123 -9.00 18.99 -6.61
N ARG A 124 -9.45 17.75 -6.39
CA ARG A 124 -9.24 17.01 -5.14
C ARG A 124 -8.28 15.83 -5.34
N PRO A 125 -7.51 15.45 -4.31
CA PRO A 125 -6.70 14.22 -4.34
C PRO A 125 -7.60 13.01 -4.59
N ALA A 126 -7.33 12.26 -5.65
CA ALA A 126 -8.16 11.13 -6.09
C ALA A 126 -7.49 9.78 -5.83
N ILE A 127 -6.24 9.59 -6.30
CA ILE A 127 -5.54 8.31 -6.25
C ILE A 127 -4.13 8.49 -5.71
N ALA A 128 -3.80 7.80 -4.62
CA ALA A 128 -2.44 7.78 -4.07
C ALA A 128 -1.52 7.00 -5.00
N ILE A 129 -0.40 7.58 -5.39
CA ILE A 129 0.61 7.01 -6.28
C ILE A 129 1.74 6.38 -5.48
N LYS A 130 2.26 7.11 -4.51
CA LYS A 130 3.43 6.73 -3.73
C LYS A 130 3.36 7.31 -2.33
N ARG A 131 3.93 6.59 -1.37
CA ARG A 131 4.13 7.04 0.01
C ARG A 131 5.61 7.20 0.28
N CYS A 132 5.97 8.29 0.91
CA CYS A 132 7.34 8.65 1.28
C CYS A 132 7.38 9.01 2.77
N LYS A 133 8.52 8.78 3.41
CA LYS A 133 8.66 9.04 4.85
C LYS A 133 9.02 10.50 5.14
N THR A 134 9.82 11.09 4.27
CA THR A 134 10.28 12.48 4.40
C THR A 134 9.65 13.36 3.33
N TYR A 135 9.59 14.65 3.62
CA TYR A 135 9.06 15.64 2.68
C TYR A 135 9.96 15.76 1.44
N ASP A 136 11.29 15.84 1.63
CA ASP A 136 12.23 16.00 0.53
C ASP A 136 12.21 14.81 -0.43
N GLU A 137 12.10 13.59 0.10
CA GLU A 137 11.93 12.39 -0.73
C GLU A 137 10.63 12.46 -1.54
N ALA A 138 9.54 12.89 -0.91
CA ALA A 138 8.25 13.02 -1.56
C ALA A 138 8.25 14.09 -2.66
N GLN A 139 8.89 15.24 -2.41
CA GLN A 139 9.01 16.33 -3.36
C GLN A 139 9.83 15.90 -4.58
N ASN A 140 11.02 15.34 -4.36
CA ASN A 140 11.89 14.85 -5.45
C ASN A 140 11.17 13.81 -6.31
N LYS A 141 10.45 12.86 -5.68
CA LYS A 141 9.69 11.84 -6.42
C LYS A 141 8.45 12.38 -7.12
N MET A 142 7.83 13.43 -6.59
CA MET A 142 6.73 14.10 -7.27
C MET A 142 7.23 14.83 -8.52
N ASP A 143 8.36 15.51 -8.42
CA ASP A 143 8.97 16.23 -9.54
C ASP A 143 9.41 15.26 -10.65
N GLU A 144 10.04 14.13 -10.30
CA GLU A 144 10.33 13.04 -11.25
C GLU A 144 9.05 12.55 -11.96
N LEU A 145 7.97 12.28 -11.21
CA LEU A 145 6.71 11.81 -11.76
C LEU A 145 6.03 12.87 -12.65
N ALA A 146 6.12 14.14 -12.28
CA ALA A 146 5.56 15.25 -13.04
C ALA A 146 6.22 15.35 -14.43
N ILE A 147 7.54 15.20 -14.48
CA ILE A 147 8.32 15.17 -15.72
C ILE A 147 7.93 13.96 -16.56
N TRP A 148 7.90 12.75 -15.98
CA TRP A 148 7.61 11.54 -16.74
C TRP A 148 6.19 11.47 -17.28
N LEU A 149 5.22 12.00 -16.53
CA LEU A 149 3.80 11.95 -16.90
C LEU A 149 3.33 13.22 -17.63
N HIS A 150 4.20 14.22 -17.79
CA HIS A 150 3.85 15.52 -18.36
C HIS A 150 2.63 16.15 -17.66
N LEU A 151 2.58 16.01 -16.33
CA LEU A 151 1.47 16.48 -15.50
C LEU A 151 1.93 17.64 -14.62
N PRO A 152 1.12 18.72 -14.49
CA PRO A 152 1.46 19.83 -13.62
C PRO A 152 1.38 19.43 -12.15
N VAL A 153 2.19 20.10 -11.33
CA VAL A 153 2.16 19.96 -9.87
C VAL A 153 1.25 21.01 -9.26
N PHE A 154 0.37 20.58 -8.36
CA PHE A 154 -0.50 21.42 -7.57
C PHE A 154 -0.03 21.41 -6.11
N SER A 155 0.24 22.60 -5.58
CA SER A 155 0.36 22.80 -4.13
C SER A 155 -1.03 22.81 -3.51
N VAL A 156 -1.20 22.08 -2.39
CA VAL A 156 -2.38 22.19 -1.53
C VAL A 156 -2.31 23.47 -0.71
#